data_AF-A0A3S0UX71-F1
#
_entry.id   AF-A0A3S0UX71-F1
#
_cell.length_a   1.000
_cell.length_b   1.000
_cell.length_c   1.000
_cell.angle_alpha   90.00
_cell.angle_beta   90.00
_cell.angle_gamma   90.00
#
_symmetry.space_group_name_H-M   'P 1'
#
loop_
_entity.id
_entity.type
_entity.pdbx_description
1 polymer ?
#
loop_
_entity_poly.entity_id
_entity_poly.type
_entity_poly.pdbx_seq_one_letter_code
_entity_poly.pdbx_strand_id
1 'polypeptide(L)'
;MSQIKNNLKPQDIVILLKIIALGNKDWFHHTLAEELGMSQSEVSQSLNRSKYAGLIDDARKKVNRIAFNEFIIHGISYAFPQHPGPIVRGVLTAHSAEPLNKIINASEKYVWPYARGNDRGQAIEPLYNTVVEAILKDNILYELLAMVDA
;
A
#
# COMPACT_ATOMS: atom_id res chain seq x y z
N MET A 1 -11.29 -22.92 21.71
CA MET A 1 -11.68 -21.77 20.85
C MET A 1 -10.42 -21.20 20.24
N SER A 2 -10.20 -21.32 18.94
CA SER A 2 -9.08 -20.62 18.30
C SER A 2 -9.37 -19.11 18.38
N GLN A 3 -8.44 -18.34 18.95
CA GLN A 3 -8.50 -16.89 18.85
C GLN A 3 -8.45 -16.52 17.37
N ILE A 4 -9.53 -15.94 16.85
CA ILE A 4 -9.52 -15.32 15.53
C ILE A 4 -8.52 -14.16 15.61
N LYS A 5 -7.32 -14.36 15.05
CA LYS A 5 -6.32 -13.29 14.93
C LYS A 5 -6.80 -12.30 13.88
N ASN A 6 -7.43 -11.21 14.33
CA ASN A 6 -7.83 -10.08 13.50
C ASN A 6 -6.72 -9.00 13.38
N ASN A 7 -5.46 -9.39 13.55
CA ASN A 7 -4.34 -8.46 13.46
C ASN A 7 -4.20 -7.97 12.02
N LEU A 8 -4.16 -6.65 11.84
CA LEU A 8 -3.84 -6.03 10.55
C LEU A 8 -2.56 -6.60 9.98
N LYS A 9 -2.53 -6.72 8.66
CA LYS A 9 -1.36 -7.13 7.88
C LYS A 9 -1.03 -6.07 6.83
N PRO A 10 0.21 -6.03 6.33
CA PRO A 10 0.62 -5.03 5.34
C PRO A 10 -0.26 -4.97 4.08
N GLN A 11 -0.73 -6.11 3.56
CA GLN A 11 -1.63 -6.13 2.39
C GLN A 11 -2.97 -5.44 2.63
N ASP A 12 -3.40 -5.30 3.89
CA ASP A 12 -4.66 -4.61 4.22
C ASP A 12 -4.59 -3.14 3.84
N ILE A 13 -3.40 -2.54 4.02
CA ILE A 13 -3.14 -1.15 3.66
C ILE A 13 -3.19 -0.99 2.14
N VAL A 14 -2.56 -1.91 1.40
CA VAL A 14 -2.55 -1.91 -0.07
C VAL A 14 -3.97 -2.01 -0.62
N ILE A 15 -4.81 -2.89 -0.08
CA ILE A 15 -6.21 -3.06 -0.52
C ILE A 15 -7.04 -1.81 -0.20
N LEU A 16 -6.88 -1.21 0.99
CA LEU A 16 -7.62 0.01 1.34
C LEU A 16 -7.21 1.21 0.47
N LEU A 17 -5.92 1.37 0.17
CA LEU A 17 -5.44 2.39 -0.76
C LEU A 17 -5.97 2.17 -2.17
N LYS A 18 -6.06 0.91 -2.62
CA LYS A 18 -6.67 0.58 -3.91
C LYS A 18 -8.14 0.98 -3.98
N ILE A 19 -8.92 0.72 -2.92
CA ILE A 19 -10.32 1.15 -2.85
C ILE A 19 -10.41 2.69 -2.89
N ILE A 20 -9.49 3.40 -2.24
CA ILE A 20 -9.41 4.86 -2.33
C ILE A 20 -9.08 5.31 -3.76
N ALA A 21 -8.13 4.66 -4.44
CA ALA A 21 -7.71 4.97 -5.81
C ALA A 21 -8.84 4.79 -6.84
N LEU A 22 -9.73 3.81 -6.62
CA LEU A 22 -10.91 3.58 -7.45
C LEU A 22 -11.95 4.70 -7.35
N GLY A 23 -11.94 5.48 -6.26
CA GLY A 23 -12.85 6.60 -6.06
C GLY A 23 -14.32 6.17 -6.03
N ASN A 24 -15.10 6.63 -7.01
CA ASN A 24 -16.53 6.33 -7.14
C ASN A 24 -16.82 5.12 -8.06
N LYS A 25 -15.78 4.45 -8.58
CA LYS A 25 -15.97 3.27 -9.42
C LYS A 25 -16.44 2.10 -8.56
N ASP A 26 -17.43 1.36 -9.08
CA ASP A 26 -17.82 0.09 -8.49
C ASP A 26 -16.68 -0.92 -8.58
N TRP A 27 -16.63 -1.80 -7.58
CA TRP A 27 -15.61 -2.83 -7.50
C TRP A 27 -16.13 -4.09 -6.82
N PHE A 28 -15.49 -5.19 -7.17
CA PHE A 28 -15.80 -6.52 -6.67
C PHE A 28 -14.52 -7.18 -6.12
N HIS A 29 -14.68 -8.21 -5.30
CA HIS A 29 -13.51 -8.90 -4.72
C HIS A 29 -12.61 -9.50 -5.79
N HIS A 30 -13.19 -10.02 -6.89
CA HIS A 30 -12.42 -10.60 -7.99
C HIS A 30 -11.62 -9.56 -8.77
N THR A 31 -12.19 -8.37 -9.01
CA THR A 31 -11.48 -7.30 -9.71
C THR A 31 -10.34 -6.74 -8.88
N LEU A 32 -10.56 -6.51 -7.57
CA LEU A 32 -9.48 -6.10 -6.65
C LEU A 32 -8.36 -7.15 -6.58
N ALA A 33 -8.72 -8.43 -6.50
CA ALA A 33 -7.77 -9.53 -6.47
C ALA A 33 -6.91 -9.54 -7.74
N GLU A 34 -7.53 -9.44 -8.91
CA GLU A 34 -6.82 -9.40 -10.20
C GLU A 34 -5.89 -8.18 -10.31
N GLU A 35 -6.40 -6.98 -10.01
CA GLU A 35 -5.64 -5.74 -10.15
C GLU A 35 -4.46 -5.64 -9.17
N LEU A 36 -4.57 -6.27 -8.00
CA LEU A 36 -3.52 -6.31 -6.98
C LEU A 36 -2.65 -7.57 -7.03
N GLY A 37 -2.91 -8.51 -7.94
CA GLY A 37 -2.21 -9.80 -7.99
C GLY A 37 -2.43 -10.68 -6.76
N MET A 38 -3.54 -10.50 -6.06
CA MET A 38 -3.93 -11.22 -4.83
C MET A 38 -4.99 -12.29 -5.12
N SER A 39 -5.27 -13.14 -4.15
CA SER A 39 -6.43 -14.05 -4.22
C SER A 39 -7.72 -13.39 -3.71
N GLN A 40 -8.88 -13.85 -4.18
CA GLN A 40 -10.17 -13.35 -3.67
C GLN A 40 -10.37 -13.63 -2.18
N SER A 41 -9.86 -14.76 -1.69
CA SER A 41 -9.90 -15.11 -0.27
C SER A 41 -9.04 -14.17 0.56
N GLU A 42 -7.86 -13.80 0.05
CA GLU A 42 -7.00 -12.79 0.67
C GLU A 42 -7.68 -11.43 0.78
N VAL A 43 -8.31 -10.95 -0.31
CA VAL A 43 -9.09 -9.70 -0.30
C VAL A 43 -10.22 -9.78 0.73
N SER A 44 -10.99 -10.88 0.74
CA SER A 44 -12.09 -11.06 1.69
C SER A 44 -11.61 -11.03 3.15
N GLN A 45 -10.52 -11.74 3.46
CA GLN A 45 -9.94 -11.76 4.80
C GLN A 45 -9.40 -10.38 5.20
N SER A 46 -8.80 -9.65 4.25
CA SER A 46 -8.33 -8.30 4.47
C SER A 46 -9.48 -7.36 4.85
N LEU A 47 -10.56 -7.35 4.06
CA LEU A 47 -11.72 -6.51 4.33
C LEU A 47 -12.36 -6.84 5.69
N ASN A 48 -12.32 -8.11 6.13
CA ASN A 48 -12.78 -8.49 7.47
C ASN A 48 -11.89 -7.93 8.58
N ARG A 49 -10.57 -7.96 8.43
CA ARG A 49 -9.63 -7.35 9.40
C ARG A 49 -9.77 -5.83 9.43
N SER A 50 -9.84 -5.19 8.27
CA SER A 50 -10.04 -3.74 8.15
C SER A 50 -11.37 -3.31 8.76
N LYS A 51 -12.43 -4.12 8.61
CA LYS A 51 -13.72 -3.88 9.27
C LYS A 51 -13.59 -4.00 10.79
N TYR A 52 -12.94 -5.06 11.28
CA TYR A 52 -12.72 -5.24 12.71
C TYR A 52 -11.91 -4.08 13.33
N ALA A 53 -10.96 -3.53 12.57
CA ALA A 53 -10.14 -2.38 12.97
C ALA A 53 -10.84 -1.01 12.78
N GLY A 54 -12.06 -0.96 12.24
CA GLY A 54 -12.77 0.31 12.00
C GLY A 54 -12.24 1.15 10.83
N LEU A 55 -11.39 0.57 9.97
CA LEU A 55 -10.78 1.25 8.82
C LEU A 55 -11.67 1.24 7.57
N ILE A 56 -12.70 0.38 7.54
CA ILE A 56 -13.71 0.33 6.48
C ILE A 56 -15.09 0.17 7.10
N ASP A 57 -16.12 0.64 6.39
CA ASP A 57 -17.51 0.54 6.83
C ASP A 57 -18.01 -0.90 7.00
N ASP A 58 -19.16 -1.05 7.65
CA ASP A 58 -19.76 -2.35 7.92
C ASP A 58 -20.08 -3.17 6.67
N ALA A 59 -20.40 -2.47 5.57
CA ALA A 59 -20.66 -3.04 4.27
C ALA A 59 -19.37 -3.48 3.54
N ARG A 60 -18.19 -3.10 4.05
CA ARG A 60 -16.87 -3.30 3.42
C ARG A 60 -16.80 -2.72 2.02
N LYS A 61 -17.39 -1.55 1.80
CA LYS A 61 -17.46 -0.84 0.52
C LYS A 61 -16.77 0.52 0.55
N LYS A 62 -16.73 1.19 1.71
CA LYS A 62 -16.17 2.53 1.84
C LYS A 62 -15.13 2.59 2.95
N VAL A 63 -13.92 3.01 2.60
CA VAL A 63 -12.84 3.25 3.56
C VAL A 63 -13.22 4.42 4.47
N ASN A 64 -13.07 4.23 5.78
CA ASN A 64 -13.15 5.31 6.75
C ASN A 64 -11.87 6.16 6.64
N ARG A 65 -11.90 7.15 5.76
CA ARG A 65 -10.71 7.95 5.42
C ARG A 65 -10.09 8.68 6.61
N ILE A 66 -10.90 9.06 7.60
CA ILE A 66 -10.39 9.74 8.80
C ILE A 66 -9.55 8.77 9.62
N ALA A 67 -10.14 7.65 10.05
CA ALA A 67 -9.43 6.64 10.84
C ALA A 67 -8.24 6.04 10.08
N PHE A 68 -8.39 5.82 8.77
CA PHE A 68 -7.30 5.31 7.94
C PHE A 68 -6.15 6.30 7.84
N ASN A 69 -6.43 7.59 7.67
CA ASN A 69 -5.38 8.62 7.63
C ASN A 69 -4.66 8.74 8.98
N GLU A 70 -5.38 8.69 10.10
CA GLU A 70 -4.76 8.65 11.44
C GLU A 70 -3.82 7.44 11.59
N PHE A 71 -4.23 6.27 11.10
CA PHE A 71 -3.39 5.07 11.11
C PHE A 71 -2.16 5.21 10.22
N ILE A 72 -2.29 5.77 9.01
CA ILE A 72 -1.14 6.00 8.12
C ILE A 72 -0.14 6.96 8.76
N ILE A 73 -0.59 8.09 9.30
CA ILE A 73 0.31 9.13 9.84
C ILE A 73 0.98 8.67 11.13
N HIS A 74 0.27 7.96 12.01
CA HIS A 74 0.73 7.71 13.38
C HIS A 74 0.98 6.23 13.70
N GLY A 75 0.37 5.29 12.97
CA GLY A 75 0.37 3.87 13.30
C GLY A 75 1.28 3.01 12.42
N ILE A 76 1.41 3.35 11.14
CA ILE A 76 1.97 2.41 10.16
C ILE A 76 3.44 2.05 10.42
N SER A 77 4.25 3.02 10.83
CA SER A 77 5.68 2.83 11.12
C SER A 77 5.93 1.92 12.34
N TYR A 78 4.96 1.82 13.25
CA TYR A 78 5.01 0.92 14.39
C TYR A 78 4.41 -0.45 14.08
N ALA A 79 3.36 -0.49 13.24
CA ALA A 79 2.71 -1.74 12.86
C ALA A 79 3.56 -2.56 11.89
N PHE A 80 4.20 -1.89 10.93
CA PHE A 80 4.99 -2.50 9.85
C PHE A 80 6.34 -1.77 9.73
N PRO A 81 7.22 -1.86 10.75
CA PRO A 81 8.48 -1.13 10.75
C PRO A 81 9.39 -1.57 9.61
N GLN A 82 10.02 -0.59 8.95
CA GLN A 82 10.91 -0.78 7.81
C GLN A 82 12.15 0.11 7.96
N HIS A 83 13.26 -0.34 7.39
CA HIS A 83 14.52 0.40 7.36
C HIS A 83 15.11 0.39 5.95
N PRO A 84 15.72 1.51 5.49
CA PRO A 84 16.41 1.54 4.20
C PRO A 84 17.49 0.46 4.11
N GLY A 85 17.41 -0.32 3.05
CA GLY A 85 18.34 -1.38 2.72
C GLY A 85 19.45 -0.95 1.77
N PRO A 86 20.14 -1.91 1.12
CA PRO A 86 21.24 -1.62 0.21
C PRO A 86 20.78 -0.81 -1.02
N ILE A 87 21.75 -0.19 -1.70
CA ILE A 87 21.49 0.47 -2.98
C ILE A 87 21.23 -0.57 -4.06
N VAL A 88 19.99 -0.60 -4.57
CA VAL A 88 19.55 -1.53 -5.61
C VAL A 88 18.88 -0.79 -6.76
N ARG A 89 18.58 -1.53 -7.82
CA ARG A 89 17.73 -1.08 -8.92
C ARG A 89 16.26 -1.24 -8.55
N GLY A 90 15.42 -0.30 -8.93
CA GLY A 90 14.00 -0.36 -8.59
C GLY A 90 13.11 0.69 -9.23
N VAL A 91 11.89 0.76 -8.72
CA VAL A 91 10.91 1.84 -9.00
C VAL A 91 10.98 2.83 -7.84
N LEU A 92 10.99 4.13 -8.13
CA LEU A 92 11.07 5.17 -7.09
C LEU A 92 9.92 5.03 -6.08
N THR A 93 10.16 5.37 -4.81
CA THR A 93 9.12 5.47 -3.77
C THR A 93 9.44 6.61 -2.81
N ALA A 94 8.61 6.84 -1.80
CA ALA A 94 8.76 7.87 -0.78
C ALA A 94 8.95 9.27 -1.42
N HIS A 95 9.81 10.10 -0.83
CA HIS A 95 10.16 11.43 -1.36
C HIS A 95 10.79 11.41 -2.76
N SER A 96 11.20 10.24 -3.26
CA SER A 96 11.86 10.12 -4.58
C SER A 96 10.88 9.95 -5.73
N ALA A 97 9.65 9.51 -5.45
CA ALA A 97 8.60 9.33 -6.43
C ALA A 97 7.71 10.57 -6.58
N GLU A 98 6.98 10.63 -7.71
CA GLU A 98 5.90 11.59 -7.82
C GLU A 98 4.77 11.27 -6.82
N PRO A 99 4.07 12.28 -6.29
CA PRO A 99 4.27 13.71 -6.54
C PRO A 99 5.28 14.38 -5.60
N LEU A 100 5.80 13.66 -4.60
CA LEU A 100 6.62 14.24 -3.53
C LEU A 100 7.96 14.78 -4.02
N ASN A 101 8.57 14.16 -5.04
CA ASN A 101 9.81 14.62 -5.65
C ASN A 101 9.74 16.02 -6.29
N LYS A 102 8.53 16.57 -6.50
CA LYS A 102 8.30 17.95 -6.97
C LYS A 102 8.40 18.97 -5.84
N ILE A 103 8.29 18.52 -4.59
CA ILE A 103 8.20 19.36 -3.39
C ILE A 103 9.44 19.15 -2.52
N ILE A 104 9.95 17.92 -2.43
CA ILE A 104 11.07 17.52 -1.59
C ILE A 104 12.30 17.31 -2.48
N ASN A 105 13.33 18.13 -2.26
CA ASN A 105 14.65 17.93 -2.87
C ASN A 105 15.54 17.15 -1.91
N ALA A 106 15.83 15.89 -2.24
CA ALA A 106 16.76 15.04 -1.50
C ALA A 106 17.84 14.48 -2.43
N SER A 107 19.06 14.32 -1.92
CA SER A 107 20.18 13.72 -2.66
C SER A 107 20.08 12.20 -2.74
N GLU A 108 19.52 11.57 -1.71
CA GLU A 108 19.35 10.12 -1.63
C GLU A 108 18.01 9.71 -2.22
N LYS A 109 18.02 8.69 -3.08
CA LYS A 109 16.80 8.12 -3.67
C LYS A 109 16.38 6.86 -2.95
N TYR A 110 15.08 6.67 -2.77
CA TYR A 110 14.47 5.41 -2.31
C TYR A 110 13.77 4.71 -3.46
N VAL A 111 13.89 3.39 -3.49
CA VAL A 111 13.26 2.55 -4.52
C VAL A 111 12.65 1.31 -3.90
N TRP A 112 11.50 0.87 -4.42
CA TRP A 112 11.08 -0.51 -4.29
C TRP A 112 11.94 -1.40 -5.19
N PRO A 113 12.62 -2.43 -4.66
CA PRO A 113 13.48 -3.31 -5.44
C PRO A 113 12.73 -3.93 -6.62
N TYR A 114 13.27 -3.73 -7.82
CA TYR A 114 12.66 -4.25 -9.04
C TYR A 114 13.70 -4.44 -10.14
N ALA A 115 13.85 -5.68 -10.62
CA ALA A 115 14.88 -6.02 -11.60
C ALA A 115 14.73 -5.24 -12.93
N ARG A 116 13.50 -4.96 -13.34
CA ARG A 116 13.19 -4.18 -14.55
C ARG A 116 13.08 -2.67 -14.28
N GLY A 117 13.42 -2.21 -13.07
CA GLY A 117 13.41 -0.79 -12.72
C GLY A 117 14.49 0.01 -13.45
N ASN A 118 14.25 1.31 -13.60
CA ASN A 118 15.16 2.23 -14.28
C ASN A 118 15.98 3.09 -13.32
N ASP A 119 15.57 3.17 -12.05
CA ASP A 119 16.22 3.98 -11.04
C ASP A 119 17.09 3.14 -10.10
N ARG A 120 17.99 3.83 -9.39
CA ARG A 120 18.82 3.26 -8.32
C ARG A 120 18.69 4.10 -7.07
N GLY A 121 18.55 3.43 -5.93
CA GLY A 121 18.37 4.06 -4.62
C GLY A 121 18.47 3.03 -3.49
N GLN A 122 18.40 3.49 -2.24
CA GLN A 122 18.27 2.58 -1.10
C GLN A 122 16.95 1.82 -1.20
N ALA A 123 17.00 0.51 -0.93
CA ALA A 123 15.85 -0.36 -0.98
C ALA A 123 14.86 -0.05 0.15
N ILE A 124 13.60 0.19 -0.20
CA ILE A 124 12.48 0.09 0.74
C ILE A 124 11.71 -1.17 0.38
N GLU A 125 11.45 -2.05 1.36
CA GLU A 125 10.63 -3.23 1.09
C GLU A 125 9.17 -2.77 0.87
N PRO A 126 8.54 -3.13 -0.25
CA PRO A 126 7.15 -2.76 -0.47
C PRO A 126 6.27 -3.42 0.61
N LEU A 127 5.21 -2.71 1.03
CA LEU A 127 4.25 -3.25 2.02
C LEU A 127 3.74 -4.65 1.66
N TYR A 128 3.61 -4.98 0.37
CA TYR A 128 3.29 -6.33 -0.05
C TYR A 128 4.04 -6.71 -1.33
N ASN A 129 4.34 -8.00 -1.48
CA ASN A 129 5.17 -8.52 -2.57
C ASN A 129 4.61 -8.23 -3.98
N THR A 130 3.30 -7.99 -4.11
CA THR A 130 2.66 -7.68 -5.40
C THR A 130 2.57 -6.18 -5.72
N VAL A 131 2.95 -5.30 -4.79
CA VAL A 131 2.83 -3.83 -4.96
C VAL A 131 3.46 -3.36 -6.26
N VAL A 132 4.71 -3.77 -6.53
CA VAL A 132 5.44 -3.29 -7.70
C VAL A 132 4.76 -3.70 -9.01
N GLU A 133 4.17 -4.89 -9.10
CA GLU A 133 3.46 -5.30 -10.31
C GLU A 133 2.07 -4.63 -10.44
N ALA A 134 1.42 -4.33 -9.30
CA ALA A 134 0.14 -3.63 -9.27
C ALA A 134 0.25 -2.16 -9.71
N ILE A 135 1.25 -1.44 -9.18
CA ILE A 135 1.44 0.00 -9.45
C ILE A 135 1.85 0.29 -10.90
N LEU A 136 2.46 -0.66 -11.60
CA LEU A 136 2.78 -0.52 -13.04
C LEU A 136 1.53 -0.32 -13.91
N LYS A 137 0.35 -0.69 -13.42
CA LYS A 137 -0.92 -0.56 -14.14
C LYS A 137 -1.84 0.50 -13.52
N ASP A 138 -1.45 1.10 -12.40
CA ASP A 138 -2.28 2.02 -11.63
C ASP A 138 -1.43 3.14 -11.02
N ASN A 139 -1.39 4.28 -11.71
CA ASN A 139 -0.61 5.45 -11.28
C ASN A 139 -1.17 6.11 -10.01
N ILE A 140 -2.48 6.04 -9.77
CA ILE A 140 -3.07 6.62 -8.55
C ILE A 140 -2.67 5.77 -7.34
N LEU A 141 -2.74 4.44 -7.47
CA LEU A 141 -2.24 3.55 -6.43
C LEU A 141 -0.74 3.73 -6.20
N TYR A 142 0.03 3.94 -7.26
CA TYR A 142 1.47 4.23 -7.17
C TYR A 142 1.73 5.44 -6.27
N GLU A 143 1.14 6.59 -6.59
CA GLU A 143 1.33 7.83 -5.85
C GLU A 143 0.91 7.67 -4.38
N LEU A 144 -0.22 7.02 -4.12
CA LEU A 144 -0.72 6.77 -2.77
C LEU A 144 0.24 5.89 -1.94
N LEU A 145 0.75 4.80 -2.52
CA LEU A 145 1.71 3.93 -1.83
C LEU A 145 3.05 4.62 -1.63
N ALA A 146 3.51 5.41 -2.60
CA ALA A 146 4.74 6.18 -2.47
C ALA A 146 4.63 7.21 -1.34
N MET A 147 3.47 7.84 -1.16
CA MET A 147 3.23 8.75 -0.03
C MET A 147 3.24 8.05 1.33
N VAL A 148 2.87 6.77 1.38
CA VAL A 148 2.87 6.00 2.63
C VAL A 148 4.29 5.66 3.09
N ASP A 149 5.23 5.51 2.16
CA ASP A 149 6.64 5.25 2.47
C ASP A 149 7.43 6.51 2.88
N ALA A 150 6.88 7.71 2.68
CA ALA A 150 7.54 8.99 2.93
C ALA A 150 7.38 9.47 4.38
#